data_AF-A0A2V8HHS9-F1
#
_entry.id   AF-A0A2V8HHS9-F1
#
_cell.length_a   1.000
_cell.length_b   1.000
_cell.length_c   1.000
_cell.angle_alpha   90.00
_cell.angle_beta   90.00
_cell.angle_gamma   90.00
#
_symmetry.space_group_name_H-M   'P 1'
#
loop_
_entity.id
_entity.type
_entity.pdbx_description
1 polymer ?
#
loop_
_entity_poly.entity_id
_entity_poly.type
_entity_poly.pdbx_seq_one_letter_code
_entity_poly.pdbx_strand_id
1 'polypeptide(L)'
;MSPALAERLSKRITLAAVALAMALHLYIDPAAGWAIPAATAAAFLVSWMSARRWPSAAPAIVLALLPLGPALLTMIFRVAALNIFYTLLLAAVLGSLLPRLPLDRWALPRWWTLLLGAWALTLALGWPVMILREAGLRLGTLRDVGALDSWAYLTTPQVESWILYVTITQLVGLLWLDWLCADGARPAHGLWIGTTIASLVAIYQGTVDVSFLSGGPWPGLQRAAGTLLDANAYGTIAAFAGPIAFVSIPSLWRGADPSGPRAAQAAALAINWAGAWMSGSRTAFVCGALGTLLLVYELLRASRRTDAEARDTS
;
A
#
# COMPACT_ATOMS: atom_id res chain seq x y z
N MET A 1 -16.19 18.81 -20.79
CA MET A 1 -16.58 18.10 -19.56
C MET A 1 -16.24 18.99 -18.37
N SER A 2 -17.13 19.25 -17.42
CA SER A 2 -16.78 20.10 -16.27
C SER A 2 -15.79 19.37 -15.34
N PRO A 3 -14.86 20.07 -14.66
CA PRO A 3 -13.90 19.45 -13.76
C PRO A 3 -14.57 18.59 -12.66
N ALA A 4 -15.70 19.06 -12.13
CA ALA A 4 -16.48 18.33 -11.13
C ALA A 4 -17.09 17.03 -11.66
N LEU A 5 -17.51 17.00 -12.95
CA LEU A 5 -18.01 15.78 -13.57
C LEU A 5 -16.88 14.77 -13.80
N ALA A 6 -15.71 15.23 -14.24
CA ALA A 6 -14.51 14.40 -14.39
C ALA A 6 -14.14 13.70 -13.08
N GLU A 7 -14.11 14.47 -12.00
CA GLU A 7 -13.74 14.02 -10.67
C GLU A 7 -14.73 12.97 -10.15
N ARG A 8 -16.03 13.26 -10.24
CA ARG A 8 -17.10 12.32 -9.87
C ARG A 8 -17.04 11.01 -10.64
N LEU A 9 -16.86 11.09 -11.97
CA LEU A 9 -16.75 9.89 -12.81
C LEU A 9 -15.52 9.08 -12.43
N SER A 10 -14.36 9.72 -12.24
CA SER A 10 -13.14 9.02 -11.83
C SER A 10 -13.30 8.25 -10.52
N LYS A 11 -13.98 8.85 -9.54
CA LYS A 11 -14.24 8.23 -8.23
C LYS A 11 -15.15 7.01 -8.37
N ARG A 12 -16.25 7.14 -9.11
CA ARG A 12 -17.22 6.05 -9.32
C ARG A 12 -16.63 4.91 -10.15
N ILE A 13 -15.86 5.22 -11.20
CA ILE A 13 -15.12 4.24 -12.01
C ILE A 13 -14.14 3.47 -11.11
N THR A 14 -13.42 4.17 -10.23
CA THR A 14 -12.49 3.52 -9.28
C THR A 14 -13.22 2.53 -8.37
N LEU A 15 -14.33 2.93 -7.76
CA LEU A 15 -15.12 2.05 -6.88
C LEU A 15 -15.69 0.84 -7.63
N ALA A 16 -16.23 1.06 -8.83
CA ALA A 16 -16.73 -0.02 -9.68
C ALA A 16 -15.61 -0.99 -10.08
N ALA A 17 -14.44 -0.47 -10.46
CA ALA A 17 -13.29 -1.27 -10.82
C ALA A 17 -12.78 -2.12 -9.64
N VAL A 18 -12.75 -1.59 -8.42
CA VAL A 18 -12.41 -2.39 -7.23
C VAL A 18 -13.39 -3.54 -7.04
N ALA A 19 -14.70 -3.27 -7.09
CA ALA A 19 -15.72 -4.29 -6.90
C ALA A 19 -15.64 -5.40 -7.97
N LEU A 20 -15.47 -5.01 -9.23
CA LEU A 20 -15.31 -5.95 -10.35
C LEU A 20 -14.02 -6.76 -10.25
N ALA A 21 -12.90 -6.11 -9.91
CA ALA A 21 -11.63 -6.78 -9.74
C ALA A 21 -11.67 -7.78 -8.58
N MET A 22 -12.27 -7.42 -7.43
CA MET A 22 -12.46 -8.34 -6.30
C MET A 22 -13.32 -9.54 -6.70
N ALA A 23 -14.46 -9.31 -7.37
CA ALA A 23 -15.34 -10.39 -7.80
C ALA A 23 -14.63 -11.34 -8.78
N LEU A 24 -13.89 -10.79 -9.75
CA LEU A 24 -13.14 -11.60 -10.71
C LEU A 24 -11.99 -12.36 -10.03
N HIS A 25 -11.29 -11.74 -9.08
CA HIS A 25 -10.18 -12.37 -8.37
C HIS A 25 -10.64 -13.61 -7.59
N LEU A 26 -11.76 -13.48 -6.88
CA LEU A 26 -12.39 -14.57 -6.16
C LEU A 26 -12.97 -15.66 -7.07
N TYR A 27 -13.28 -15.33 -8.33
CA TYR A 27 -13.74 -16.29 -9.33
C TYR A 27 -12.59 -17.06 -9.97
N ILE A 28 -11.52 -16.37 -10.36
CA ILE A 28 -10.39 -16.95 -11.09
C ILE A 28 -9.52 -17.82 -10.18
N ASP A 29 -9.28 -17.39 -8.94
CA ASP A 29 -8.31 -18.07 -8.10
C ASP A 29 -8.82 -19.45 -7.63
N PRO A 30 -8.15 -20.55 -7.99
CA PRO A 30 -8.60 -21.90 -7.70
C PRO A 30 -8.67 -22.20 -6.20
N ALA A 31 -7.92 -21.49 -5.36
CA ALA A 31 -7.91 -21.72 -3.91
C ALA A 31 -9.10 -21.04 -3.19
N ALA A 32 -9.92 -20.24 -3.87
CA ALA A 32 -11.04 -19.55 -3.24
C ALA A 32 -12.18 -20.50 -2.83
N GLY A 33 -12.50 -21.52 -3.64
CA GLY A 33 -13.71 -22.33 -3.45
C GLY A 33 -14.97 -21.46 -3.30
N TRP A 34 -16.04 -21.98 -2.69
CA TRP A 34 -17.26 -21.18 -2.41
C TRP A 34 -17.21 -20.46 -1.06
N ALA A 35 -16.44 -20.99 -0.10
CA ALA A 35 -16.37 -20.47 1.26
C ALA A 35 -15.68 -19.11 1.33
N ILE A 36 -14.63 -18.88 0.53
CA ILE A 36 -13.89 -17.62 0.57
C ILE A 36 -14.69 -16.45 -0.03
N PRO A 37 -15.37 -16.59 -1.18
CA PRO A 37 -16.30 -15.56 -1.65
C PRO A 37 -17.37 -15.19 -0.61
N ALA A 38 -17.97 -16.21 0.04
CA ALA A 38 -18.96 -15.99 1.09
C ALA A 38 -18.36 -15.26 2.31
N ALA A 39 -17.18 -15.69 2.77
CA ALA A 39 -16.46 -15.03 3.87
C ALA A 39 -16.05 -13.60 3.51
N THR A 40 -15.68 -13.34 2.26
CA THR A 40 -15.32 -12.01 1.76
C THR A 40 -16.52 -11.07 1.74
N ALA A 41 -17.67 -11.54 1.25
CA ALA A 41 -18.93 -10.80 1.31
C ALA A 41 -19.35 -10.52 2.76
N ALA A 42 -19.25 -11.53 3.64
CA ALA A 42 -19.54 -11.35 5.06
C ALA A 42 -18.60 -10.34 5.73
N ALA A 43 -17.30 -10.40 5.46
CA ALA A 43 -16.32 -9.47 6.00
C ALA A 43 -16.60 -8.03 5.54
N PHE A 44 -16.91 -7.82 4.25
CA PHE A 44 -17.34 -6.52 3.75
C PHE A 44 -18.59 -6.00 4.48
N LEU A 45 -19.64 -6.82 4.59
CA LEU A 45 -20.91 -6.43 5.19
C LEU A 45 -20.77 -6.12 6.69
N VAL A 46 -20.07 -6.98 7.43
CA VAL A 46 -19.81 -6.80 8.86
C VAL A 46 -19.02 -5.51 9.07
N SER A 47 -17.92 -5.30 8.34
CA SER A 47 -17.12 -4.08 8.46
C SER A 47 -17.90 -2.82 8.08
N TRP A 48 -18.76 -2.89 7.07
CA TRP A 48 -19.65 -1.79 6.68
C TRP A 48 -20.68 -1.44 7.76
N MET A 49 -21.32 -2.46 8.35
CA MET A 49 -22.26 -2.27 9.46
C MET A 49 -21.54 -1.74 10.70
N SER A 50 -20.39 -2.30 11.06
CA SER A 50 -19.57 -1.87 12.19
C SER A 50 -19.10 -0.42 12.02
N ALA A 51 -18.68 -0.01 10.82
CA ALA A 51 -18.23 1.37 10.57
C ALA A 51 -19.35 2.41 10.64
N ARG A 52 -20.61 2.01 10.44
CA ARG A 52 -21.75 2.91 10.72
C ARG A 52 -21.90 3.19 12.22
N ARG A 53 -21.56 2.21 13.07
CA ARG A 53 -21.69 2.33 14.53
C ARG A 53 -20.42 2.88 15.20
N TRP A 54 -19.24 2.42 14.77
CA TRP A 54 -17.92 2.77 15.28
C TRP A 54 -17.02 3.26 14.16
N PRO A 55 -17.27 4.49 13.69
CA PRO A 55 -16.70 4.94 12.43
C PRO A 55 -15.18 5.12 12.39
N SER A 56 -14.54 5.39 13.53
CA SER A 56 -13.08 5.52 13.60
C SER A 56 -12.42 4.21 14.00
N ALA A 57 -13.05 3.45 14.90
CA ALA A 57 -12.47 2.20 15.41
C ALA A 57 -12.56 1.05 14.40
N ALA A 58 -13.67 0.92 13.64
CA ALA A 58 -13.83 -0.19 12.71
C ALA A 58 -12.77 -0.18 11.58
N PRO A 59 -12.51 0.94 10.86
CA PRO A 59 -11.41 0.99 9.90
C PRO A 59 -10.05 0.74 10.55
N ALA A 60 -9.79 1.30 11.74
CA ALA A 60 -8.52 1.12 12.43
C ALA A 60 -8.24 -0.35 12.79
N ILE A 61 -9.24 -1.07 13.31
CA ILE A 61 -9.14 -2.49 13.64
C ILE A 61 -8.87 -3.31 12.37
N VAL A 62 -9.63 -3.08 11.31
CA VAL A 62 -9.46 -3.83 10.06
C VAL A 62 -8.09 -3.57 9.42
N LEU A 63 -7.63 -2.31 9.42
CA LEU A 63 -6.29 -1.94 8.94
C LEU A 63 -5.18 -2.58 9.79
N ALA A 64 -5.35 -2.66 11.11
CA ALA A 64 -4.40 -3.32 12.00
C ALA A 64 -4.28 -4.83 11.74
N LEU A 65 -5.30 -5.45 11.14
CA LEU A 65 -5.28 -6.86 10.75
C LEU A 65 -4.56 -7.10 9.42
N LEU A 66 -4.43 -6.12 8.52
CA LEU A 66 -3.79 -6.32 7.20
C LEU A 66 -2.34 -6.86 7.26
N PRO A 67 -1.46 -6.41 8.18
CA PRO A 67 -0.07 -6.88 8.20
C PRO A 67 0.10 -8.35 8.58
N LEU A 68 -0.80 -8.89 9.41
CA LEU A 68 -0.66 -10.24 10.00
C LEU A 68 -1.76 -11.19 9.55
N GLY A 69 -2.94 -10.68 9.23
CA GLY A 69 -4.14 -11.45 8.94
C GLY A 69 -3.94 -12.51 7.86
N PRO A 70 -3.33 -12.20 6.69
CA PRO A 70 -3.14 -13.21 5.64
C PRO A 70 -2.19 -14.34 6.05
N ALA A 71 -1.17 -14.04 6.84
CA ALA A 71 -0.28 -15.06 7.39
C ALA A 71 -0.99 -15.94 8.44
N LEU A 72 -1.78 -15.32 9.33
CA LEU A 72 -2.61 -16.05 10.30
C LEU A 72 -3.63 -16.95 9.60
N LEU A 73 -4.32 -16.45 8.58
CA LEU A 73 -5.27 -17.23 7.79
C LEU A 73 -4.57 -18.38 7.05
N THR A 74 -3.38 -18.14 6.49
CA THR A 74 -2.54 -19.19 5.89
C THR A 74 -2.19 -20.26 6.91
N MET A 75 -1.82 -19.88 8.13
CA MET A 75 -1.50 -20.82 9.21
C MET A 75 -2.71 -21.65 9.65
N ILE A 76 -3.87 -20.99 9.79
CA ILE A 76 -5.13 -21.62 10.24
C ILE A 76 -5.66 -22.59 9.17
N PHE A 77 -5.75 -22.14 7.92
CA PHE A 77 -6.34 -22.92 6.83
C PHE A 77 -5.33 -23.87 6.18
N ARG A 78 -4.03 -23.71 6.45
CA ARG A 78 -2.93 -24.48 5.83
C ARG A 78 -2.95 -24.42 4.30
N VAL A 79 -3.41 -23.30 3.75
CA VAL A 79 -3.43 -23.04 2.31
C VAL A 79 -2.54 -21.83 2.03
N ALA A 80 -1.56 -21.97 1.15
CA ALA A 80 -0.68 -20.89 0.71
C ALA A 80 -1.37 -19.94 -0.29
N ALA A 81 -2.50 -19.35 0.12
CA ALA A 81 -3.35 -18.47 -0.71
C ALA A 81 -3.33 -17.02 -0.21
N LEU A 82 -2.12 -16.48 0.00
CA LEU A 82 -1.92 -15.15 0.60
C LEU A 82 -2.70 -14.05 -0.14
N ASN A 83 -2.65 -14.04 -1.47
CA ASN A 83 -3.33 -13.03 -2.30
C ASN A 83 -4.85 -13.02 -2.07
N ILE A 84 -5.47 -14.19 -1.96
CA ILE A 84 -6.91 -14.32 -1.71
C ILE A 84 -7.27 -13.84 -0.30
N PHE A 85 -6.47 -14.23 0.70
CA PHE A 85 -6.70 -13.79 2.08
C PHE A 85 -6.53 -12.27 2.22
N TYR A 86 -5.62 -11.67 1.45
CA TYR A 86 -5.57 -10.22 1.31
C TYR A 86 -6.84 -9.66 0.68
N THR A 87 -7.36 -10.24 -0.40
CA THR A 87 -8.61 -9.77 -1.03
C THR A 87 -9.79 -9.79 -0.07
N LEU A 88 -9.89 -10.83 0.77
CA LEU A 88 -10.87 -10.89 1.86
C LEU A 88 -10.73 -9.70 2.81
N LEU A 89 -9.51 -9.42 3.30
CA LEU A 89 -9.27 -8.31 4.22
C LEU A 89 -9.42 -6.94 3.54
N LEU A 90 -9.03 -6.80 2.28
CA LEU A 90 -9.21 -5.58 1.49
C LEU A 90 -10.69 -5.28 1.24
N ALA A 91 -11.53 -6.31 1.11
CA ALA A 91 -12.99 -6.14 1.08
C ALA A 91 -13.51 -5.63 2.43
N ALA A 92 -13.01 -6.16 3.55
CA ALA A 92 -13.33 -5.65 4.88
C ALA A 92 -12.91 -4.17 5.03
N VAL A 93 -11.71 -3.81 4.54
CA VAL A 93 -11.24 -2.41 4.52
C VAL A 93 -12.20 -1.55 3.71
N LEU A 94 -12.49 -1.92 2.47
CA LEU A 94 -13.42 -1.18 1.60
C LEU A 94 -14.78 -1.00 2.28
N GLY A 95 -15.33 -2.07 2.87
CA GLY A 95 -16.59 -2.03 3.61
C GLY A 95 -16.54 -1.04 4.78
N SER A 96 -15.44 -1.01 5.53
CA SER A 96 -15.26 -0.07 6.64
C SER A 96 -15.13 1.41 6.21
N LEU A 97 -14.57 1.68 5.03
CA LEU A 97 -14.37 3.05 4.53
C LEU A 97 -15.63 3.62 3.86
N LEU A 98 -16.40 2.76 3.20
CA LEU A 98 -17.51 3.15 2.32
C LEU A 98 -18.58 4.08 2.97
N PRO A 99 -18.99 3.91 4.24
CA PRO A 99 -20.01 4.78 4.85
C PRO A 99 -19.63 6.26 4.92
N ARG A 100 -18.33 6.59 4.78
CA ARG A 100 -17.81 7.95 4.93
C ARG A 100 -17.02 8.47 3.75
N LEU A 101 -16.83 7.64 2.72
CA LEU A 101 -16.15 8.07 1.52
C LEU A 101 -16.99 9.12 0.79
N PRO A 102 -16.43 10.29 0.45
CA PRO A 102 -17.09 11.21 -0.47
C PRO A 102 -17.18 10.57 -1.85
N LEU A 103 -18.40 10.26 -2.31
CA LEU A 103 -18.62 9.56 -3.58
C LEU A 103 -18.57 10.48 -4.79
N ASP A 104 -18.76 11.78 -4.58
CA ASP A 104 -18.91 12.75 -5.67
C ASP A 104 -17.65 13.58 -5.95
N ARG A 105 -16.61 13.45 -5.12
CA ARG A 105 -15.32 14.15 -5.26
C ARG A 105 -14.21 13.40 -4.51
N TRP A 106 -12.96 13.66 -4.86
CA TRP A 106 -11.82 13.26 -4.05
C TRP A 106 -11.62 14.29 -2.92
N ALA A 107 -11.32 13.82 -1.72
CA ALA A 107 -10.89 14.63 -0.58
C ALA A 107 -9.37 14.92 -0.59
N LEU A 108 -8.64 14.37 -1.56
CA LEU A 108 -7.22 14.61 -1.75
C LEU A 108 -6.91 16.10 -2.03
N PRO A 109 -5.70 16.59 -1.69
CA PRO A 109 -5.21 17.89 -2.15
C PRO A 109 -5.22 17.99 -3.68
N ARG A 110 -5.53 19.16 -4.24
CA ARG A 110 -5.75 19.35 -5.70
C ARG A 110 -4.69 18.70 -6.61
N TRP A 111 -3.40 18.86 -6.27
CA TRP A 111 -2.30 18.28 -7.06
C TRP A 111 -2.23 16.75 -6.94
N TRP A 112 -2.59 16.20 -5.78
CA TRP A 112 -2.66 14.76 -5.57
C TRP A 112 -3.89 14.19 -6.27
N THR A 113 -5.02 14.89 -6.29
CA THR A 113 -6.20 14.46 -7.04
C THR A 113 -5.89 14.26 -8.51
N LEU A 114 -5.11 15.16 -9.13
CA LEU A 114 -4.71 14.99 -10.53
C LEU A 114 -3.85 13.74 -10.72
N LEU A 115 -2.77 13.62 -9.94
CA LEU A 115 -1.80 12.52 -10.11
C LEU A 115 -2.38 11.17 -9.71
N LEU A 116 -2.97 11.09 -8.52
CA LEU A 116 -3.52 9.86 -7.96
C LEU A 116 -4.86 9.50 -8.57
N GLY A 117 -5.68 10.48 -8.96
CA GLY A 117 -6.91 10.23 -9.71
C GLY A 117 -6.64 9.73 -11.12
N ALA A 118 -5.65 10.29 -11.81
CA ALA A 118 -5.18 9.75 -13.09
C ALA A 118 -4.62 8.33 -12.94
N TRP A 119 -3.80 8.08 -11.91
CA TRP A 119 -3.30 6.74 -11.60
C TRP A 119 -4.42 5.74 -11.30
N ALA A 120 -5.42 6.14 -10.51
CA ALA A 120 -6.60 5.32 -10.22
C ALA A 120 -7.35 4.94 -11.51
N LEU A 121 -7.52 5.89 -12.44
CA LEU A 121 -8.11 5.63 -13.75
C LEU A 121 -7.26 4.70 -14.62
N THR A 122 -5.95 4.90 -14.64
CA THR A 122 -5.01 4.01 -15.35
C THR A 122 -5.15 2.58 -14.84
N LEU A 123 -5.19 2.38 -13.52
CA LEU A 123 -5.39 1.06 -12.93
C LEU A 123 -6.78 0.51 -13.27
N ALA A 124 -7.83 1.30 -13.05
CA ALA A 124 -9.22 0.90 -13.25
C ALA A 124 -9.55 0.47 -14.69
N LEU A 125 -8.93 1.13 -15.68
CA LEU A 125 -9.12 0.84 -17.10
C LEU A 125 -8.04 -0.10 -17.66
N GLY A 126 -6.88 -0.18 -17.02
CA GLY A 126 -5.75 -0.98 -17.48
C GLY A 126 -5.87 -2.46 -17.09
N TRP A 127 -6.36 -2.77 -15.89
CA TRP A 127 -6.44 -4.16 -15.44
C TRP A 127 -7.29 -5.06 -16.37
N PRO A 128 -8.46 -4.64 -16.92
CA PRO A 128 -9.23 -5.51 -17.81
C PRO A 128 -8.47 -5.83 -19.11
N VAL A 129 -7.73 -4.86 -19.63
CA VAL A 129 -6.89 -5.03 -20.82
C VAL A 129 -5.77 -6.02 -20.56
N MET A 130 -5.12 -5.93 -19.40
CA MET A 130 -4.08 -6.86 -18.97
C MET A 130 -4.64 -8.28 -18.84
N ILE A 131 -5.81 -8.46 -18.20
CA ILE A 131 -6.45 -9.79 -18.09
C ILE A 131 -6.76 -10.37 -19.47
N LEU A 132 -7.37 -9.59 -20.37
CA LEU A 132 -7.66 -10.05 -21.73
C LEU A 132 -6.40 -10.43 -22.51
N ARG A 133 -5.30 -9.69 -22.30
CA ARG A 133 -4.00 -9.97 -22.88
C ARG A 133 -3.43 -11.29 -22.36
N GLU A 134 -3.38 -11.49 -21.05
CA GLU A 134 -2.81 -12.71 -20.45
C GLU A 134 -3.66 -13.95 -20.72
N ALA A 135 -4.98 -13.78 -20.86
CA ALA A 135 -5.89 -14.84 -21.32
C ALA A 135 -5.72 -15.18 -22.82
N GLY A 136 -4.81 -14.52 -23.55
CA GLY A 136 -4.65 -14.71 -25.00
C GLY A 136 -5.92 -14.42 -25.80
N LEU A 137 -6.74 -13.47 -25.32
CA LEU A 137 -8.08 -13.15 -25.84
C LEU A 137 -9.09 -14.32 -25.79
N ARG A 138 -8.82 -15.36 -24.98
CA ARG A 138 -9.68 -16.53 -24.81
C ARG A 138 -10.14 -16.63 -23.35
N LEU A 139 -11.33 -16.11 -23.05
CA LEU A 139 -11.89 -16.14 -21.68
C LEU A 139 -12.04 -17.56 -21.08
N GLY A 140 -12.01 -18.60 -21.90
CA GLY A 140 -12.00 -19.99 -21.43
C GLY A 140 -10.74 -20.40 -20.67
N THR A 141 -9.61 -19.68 -20.81
CA THR A 141 -8.34 -20.00 -20.16
C THR A 141 -8.20 -19.39 -18.76
N LEU A 142 -9.13 -18.54 -18.33
CA LEU A 142 -9.10 -17.86 -17.02
C LEU A 142 -9.04 -18.83 -15.83
N ARG A 143 -9.43 -20.09 -16.03
CA ARG A 143 -9.35 -21.16 -15.01
C ARG A 143 -8.49 -22.35 -15.45
N ASP A 144 -7.85 -22.23 -16.60
CA ASP A 144 -7.04 -23.31 -17.16
C ASP A 144 -5.66 -23.31 -16.50
N VAL A 145 -5.50 -24.22 -15.54
CA VAL A 145 -4.24 -24.43 -14.80
C VAL A 145 -3.15 -25.06 -15.67
N GLY A 146 -3.51 -25.55 -16.87
CA GLY A 146 -2.57 -26.08 -17.86
C GLY A 146 -2.04 -25.03 -18.84
N ALA A 147 -2.69 -23.86 -18.94
CA ALA A 147 -2.21 -22.75 -19.73
C ALA A 147 -1.07 -22.04 -19.00
N LEU A 148 0.15 -22.15 -19.53
CA LEU A 148 1.32 -21.45 -19.01
C LEU A 148 1.47 -20.08 -19.66
N ASP A 149 1.81 -19.09 -18.84
CA ASP A 149 2.23 -17.79 -19.31
C ASP A 149 3.74 -17.80 -19.62
N SER A 150 4.05 -17.46 -20.88
CA SER A 150 5.37 -17.55 -21.50
C SER A 150 6.48 -16.77 -20.82
N TRP A 151 6.18 -15.70 -20.06
CA TRP A 151 7.22 -14.85 -19.46
C TRP A 151 7.47 -15.13 -17.97
N ALA A 152 6.53 -15.79 -17.27
CA ALA A 152 6.64 -16.02 -15.83
C ALA A 152 6.75 -17.50 -15.43
N TYR A 153 6.56 -18.45 -16.37
CA TYR A 153 6.41 -19.89 -16.06
C TYR A 153 5.33 -20.18 -15.00
N LEU A 154 4.39 -19.24 -14.81
CA LEU A 154 3.23 -19.35 -13.95
C LEU A 154 2.02 -19.72 -14.81
N THR A 155 0.99 -20.29 -14.19
CA THR A 155 -0.25 -20.58 -14.90
C THR A 155 -1.02 -19.28 -15.14
N THR A 156 -1.81 -19.21 -16.21
CA THR A 156 -2.64 -18.04 -16.53
C THR A 156 -3.46 -17.56 -15.33
N PRO A 157 -4.16 -18.43 -14.56
CA PRO A 157 -4.91 -18.01 -13.38
C PRO A 157 -4.04 -17.39 -12.28
N GLN A 158 -2.78 -17.84 -12.12
CA GLN A 158 -1.86 -17.28 -11.13
C GLN A 158 -1.40 -15.87 -11.50
N VAL A 159 -1.08 -15.65 -12.78
CA VAL A 159 -0.69 -14.32 -13.29
C VAL A 159 -1.86 -13.34 -13.18
N GLU A 160 -3.04 -13.76 -13.59
CA GLU A 160 -4.27 -12.96 -13.51
C GLU A 160 -4.64 -12.66 -12.05
N SER A 161 -4.55 -13.65 -11.15
CA SER A 161 -4.74 -13.47 -9.70
C SER A 161 -3.78 -12.41 -9.14
N TRP A 162 -2.51 -12.43 -9.56
CA TRP A 162 -1.52 -11.42 -9.15
C TRP A 162 -1.86 -10.02 -9.67
N ILE A 163 -2.21 -9.89 -10.96
CA ILE A 163 -2.61 -8.60 -11.56
C ILE A 163 -3.80 -8.00 -10.81
N LEU A 164 -4.81 -8.82 -10.52
CA LEU A 164 -6.00 -8.39 -9.79
C LEU A 164 -5.67 -8.00 -8.35
N TYR A 165 -4.89 -8.82 -7.64
CA TYR A 165 -4.45 -8.52 -6.28
C TYR A 165 -3.71 -7.18 -6.19
N VAL A 166 -2.74 -6.93 -7.08
CA VAL A 166 -1.98 -5.68 -7.13
C VAL A 166 -2.89 -4.49 -7.43
N THR A 167 -3.82 -4.66 -8.37
CA THR A 167 -4.80 -3.62 -8.73
C THR A 167 -5.73 -3.28 -7.56
N ILE A 168 -6.31 -4.30 -6.92
CA ILE A 168 -7.21 -4.14 -5.77
C ILE A 168 -6.48 -3.44 -4.63
N THR A 169 -5.26 -3.91 -4.29
CA THR A 169 -4.46 -3.33 -3.21
C THR A 169 -4.19 -1.85 -3.44
N GLN A 170 -3.79 -1.47 -4.65
CA GLN A 170 -3.52 -0.06 -4.97
C GLN A 170 -4.78 0.80 -4.96
N LEU A 171 -5.86 0.34 -5.59
CA LEU A 171 -7.11 1.11 -5.64
C LEU A 171 -7.75 1.26 -4.26
N VAL A 172 -7.76 0.20 -3.43
CA VAL A 172 -8.22 0.28 -2.04
C VAL A 172 -7.30 1.18 -1.21
N GLY A 173 -5.98 1.11 -1.41
CA GLY A 173 -5.02 2.01 -0.78
C GLY A 173 -5.25 3.48 -1.12
N LEU A 174 -5.60 3.80 -2.37
CA LEU A 174 -5.97 5.15 -2.79
C LEU A 174 -7.28 5.61 -2.15
N LEU A 175 -8.29 4.73 -2.06
CA LEU A 175 -9.54 5.03 -1.38
C LEU A 175 -9.33 5.24 0.13
N TRP A 176 -8.44 4.47 0.74
CA TRP A 176 -8.03 4.67 2.14
C TRP A 176 -7.34 6.02 2.34
N LEU A 177 -6.41 6.40 1.47
CA LEU A 177 -5.75 7.71 1.54
C LEU A 177 -6.75 8.86 1.39
N ASP A 178 -7.70 8.73 0.46
CA ASP A 178 -8.78 9.69 0.29
C ASP A 178 -9.65 9.81 1.54
N TRP A 179 -10.00 8.68 2.17
CA TRP A 179 -10.74 8.66 3.44
C TRP A 179 -9.97 9.35 4.57
N LEU A 180 -8.66 9.12 4.69
CA LEU A 180 -7.82 9.80 5.68
C LEU A 180 -7.82 11.33 5.49
N CYS A 181 -7.73 11.78 4.24
CA CYS A 181 -7.81 13.21 3.93
C CYS A 181 -9.20 13.79 4.25
N ALA A 182 -10.28 13.03 4.00
CA ALA A 182 -11.64 13.43 4.34
C ALA A 182 -11.86 13.54 5.87
N ASP A 183 -11.23 12.67 6.66
CA ASP A 183 -11.29 12.66 8.13
C ASP A 183 -10.36 13.71 8.79
N GLY A 184 -9.60 14.46 7.98
CA GLY A 184 -8.64 15.46 8.48
C GLY A 184 -7.36 14.86 9.08
N ALA A 185 -7.11 13.57 8.86
CA ALA A 185 -5.90 12.91 9.33
C ALA A 185 -4.67 13.41 8.56
N ARG A 186 -3.48 13.24 9.17
CA ARG A 186 -2.19 13.55 8.55
C ARG A 186 -1.57 12.26 8.00
N PRO A 187 -1.83 11.87 6.73
CA PRO A 187 -1.42 10.57 6.19
C PRO A 187 0.08 10.33 6.23
N ALA A 188 0.89 11.41 6.18
CA ALA A 188 2.34 11.33 6.30
C ALA A 188 2.78 10.61 7.59
N HIS A 189 2.14 10.91 8.74
CA HIS A 189 2.49 10.27 10.01
C HIS A 189 2.17 8.78 10.03
N GLY A 190 0.98 8.39 9.55
CA GLY A 190 0.61 6.99 9.44
C GLY A 190 1.57 6.22 8.53
N LEU A 191 1.93 6.81 7.39
CA LEU A 191 2.82 6.20 6.41
C LEU A 191 4.22 5.96 6.98
N TRP A 192 4.87 6.98 7.54
CA TRP A 192 6.24 6.80 8.02
C TRP A 192 6.29 5.95 9.28
N ILE A 193 5.33 6.05 10.20
CA ILE A 193 5.28 5.21 11.40
C ILE A 193 5.09 3.75 10.99
N GLY A 194 4.07 3.46 10.18
CA GLY A 194 3.77 2.10 9.73
C GLY A 194 4.94 1.47 8.96
N THR A 195 5.59 2.25 8.08
CA THR A 195 6.76 1.77 7.33
C THR A 195 7.99 1.58 8.22
N THR A 196 8.18 2.41 9.25
CA THR A 196 9.29 2.25 10.20
C THR A 196 9.10 0.96 11.01
N ILE A 197 7.86 0.65 11.42
CA ILE A 197 7.53 -0.63 12.07
C ILE A 197 7.78 -1.79 11.10
N ALA A 198 7.32 -1.68 9.85
CA ALA A 198 7.60 -2.68 8.81
C ALA A 198 9.11 -2.87 8.57
N SER A 199 9.90 -1.79 8.72
CA SER A 199 11.36 -1.83 8.60
C SER A 199 12.03 -2.55 9.75
N LEU A 200 11.53 -2.42 10.98
CA LEU A 200 11.97 -3.25 12.10
C LEU A 200 11.69 -4.73 11.84
N VAL A 201 10.51 -5.05 11.31
CA VAL A 201 10.17 -6.44 10.90
C VAL A 201 11.13 -6.94 9.81
N ALA A 202 11.44 -6.12 8.81
CA ALA A 202 12.37 -6.50 7.76
C ALA A 202 13.82 -6.66 8.25
N ILE A 203 14.26 -5.87 9.22
CA ILE A 203 15.56 -6.05 9.88
C ILE A 203 15.60 -7.38 10.63
N TYR A 204 14.52 -7.74 11.32
CA TYR A 204 14.41 -9.06 11.94
C TYR A 204 14.42 -10.18 10.90
N GLN A 205 13.66 -10.03 9.81
CA GLN A 205 13.65 -10.99 8.71
C GLN A 205 15.04 -11.18 8.10
N GLY A 206 15.75 -10.08 7.84
CA GLY A 206 17.08 -10.13 7.23
C GLY A 206 18.19 -10.65 8.14
N THR A 207 18.00 -10.62 9.47
CA THR A 207 19.05 -11.01 10.43
C THR A 207 18.78 -12.31 11.19
N VAL A 208 17.51 -12.69 11.38
CA VAL A 208 17.11 -13.85 12.19
C VAL A 208 16.38 -14.90 11.35
N ASP A 209 15.25 -14.53 10.74
CA ASP A 209 14.42 -15.47 9.98
C ASP A 209 13.73 -14.77 8.80
N VAL A 210 14.30 -14.97 7.61
CA VAL A 210 13.77 -14.36 6.39
C VAL A 210 12.43 -14.97 5.98
N SER A 211 12.09 -16.16 6.47
CA SER A 211 10.82 -16.82 6.15
C SER A 211 9.64 -16.25 6.93
N PHE A 212 9.91 -15.58 8.05
CA PHE A 212 8.92 -14.92 8.88
C PHE A 212 8.21 -13.81 8.10
N LEU A 213 6.95 -14.00 7.69
CA LEU A 213 6.12 -13.03 6.93
C LEU A 213 6.62 -12.59 5.54
N SER A 214 7.77 -13.04 5.03
CA SER A 214 8.23 -12.57 3.71
C SER A 214 7.41 -13.12 2.54
N GLY A 215 6.79 -14.31 2.69
CA GLY A 215 5.93 -14.93 1.69
C GLY A 215 6.60 -15.18 0.32
N GLY A 216 5.92 -15.94 -0.56
CA GLY A 216 6.33 -16.08 -1.96
C GLY A 216 7.79 -16.52 -2.19
N PRO A 217 8.48 -16.01 -3.22
CA PRO A 217 9.86 -16.40 -3.57
C PRO A 217 10.95 -15.69 -2.74
N TRP A 218 10.62 -14.66 -1.96
CA TRP A 218 11.59 -13.78 -1.33
C TRP A 218 12.53 -14.45 -0.32
N PRO A 219 12.07 -15.39 0.53
CA PRO A 219 12.97 -16.15 1.40
C PRO A 219 14.05 -16.90 0.63
N GLY A 220 13.71 -17.51 -0.50
CA GLY A 220 14.67 -18.21 -1.36
C GLY A 220 15.69 -17.28 -2.01
N LEU A 221 15.33 -16.00 -2.20
CA LEU A 221 16.21 -14.95 -2.70
C LEU A 221 16.98 -14.23 -1.58
N GLN A 222 16.81 -14.60 -0.31
CA GLN A 222 17.38 -13.93 0.86
C GLN A 222 16.97 -12.45 0.95
N ARG A 223 15.69 -12.17 0.70
CA ARG A 223 15.14 -10.81 0.69
C ARG A 223 13.99 -10.68 1.68
N ALA A 224 14.02 -9.63 2.49
CA ALA A 224 12.98 -9.33 3.47
C ALA A 224 11.84 -8.52 2.84
N ALA A 225 10.59 -8.94 3.03
CA ALA A 225 9.42 -8.22 2.51
C ALA A 225 8.77 -7.27 3.53
N GLY A 226 9.32 -7.18 4.74
CA GLY A 226 8.69 -6.51 5.87
C GLY A 226 7.29 -7.08 6.09
N THR A 227 6.29 -6.21 6.10
CA THR A 227 4.88 -6.58 6.27
C THR A 227 4.06 -6.55 4.97
N LEU A 228 4.70 -6.38 3.81
CA LEU A 228 4.00 -6.16 2.52
C LEU A 228 4.04 -7.38 1.57
N LEU A 229 4.60 -8.52 1.98
CA LEU A 229 4.81 -9.73 1.16
C LEU A 229 5.58 -9.55 -0.16
N ASP A 230 5.95 -8.32 -0.51
CA ASP A 230 6.74 -7.96 -1.68
C ASP A 230 7.93 -7.12 -1.26
N ALA A 231 9.13 -7.68 -1.39
CA ALA A 231 10.37 -7.01 -1.01
C ALA A 231 10.67 -5.77 -1.86
N ASN A 232 10.26 -5.74 -3.14
CA ASN A 232 10.49 -4.57 -3.98
C ASN A 232 9.61 -3.38 -3.57
N ALA A 233 8.31 -3.63 -3.40
CA ALA A 233 7.33 -2.63 -3.00
C ALA A 233 7.65 -2.10 -1.59
N TYR A 234 7.88 -3.02 -0.64
CA TYR A 234 8.30 -2.68 0.72
C TYR A 234 9.56 -1.81 0.72
N GLY A 235 10.63 -2.25 0.07
CA GLY A 235 11.89 -1.50 0.05
C GLY A 235 11.73 -0.09 -0.48
N THR A 236 10.91 0.08 -1.54
CA THR A 236 10.63 1.39 -2.13
C THR A 236 9.89 2.31 -1.15
N ILE A 237 8.92 1.79 -0.41
CA ILE A 237 8.19 2.56 0.59
C ILE A 237 9.10 2.91 1.77
N ALA A 238 9.93 1.98 2.25
CA ALA A 238 10.95 2.23 3.27
C ALA A 238 11.90 3.37 2.86
N ALA A 239 12.39 3.34 1.63
CA ALA A 239 13.26 4.38 1.08
C ALA A 239 12.62 5.78 1.12
N PHE A 240 11.31 5.91 0.90
CA PHE A 240 10.60 7.19 1.00
C PHE A 240 10.21 7.56 2.44
N ALA A 241 9.89 6.58 3.27
CA ALA A 241 9.44 6.80 4.64
C ALA A 241 10.50 7.48 5.51
N GLY A 242 11.79 7.20 5.29
CA GLY A 242 12.89 7.86 6.00
C GLY A 242 12.88 9.39 5.85
N PRO A 243 12.99 9.95 4.62
CA PRO A 243 12.86 11.39 4.39
C PRO A 243 11.52 11.98 4.84
N ILE A 244 10.41 11.27 4.66
CA ILE A 244 9.10 11.73 5.13
C ILE A 244 9.07 11.85 6.66
N ALA A 245 9.58 10.85 7.39
CA ALA A 245 9.72 10.90 8.84
C ALA A 245 10.59 12.09 9.26
N PHE A 246 11.73 12.27 8.57
CA PHE A 246 12.67 13.34 8.86
C PHE A 246 11.96 14.71 8.81
N VAL A 247 11.19 15.01 7.77
CA VAL A 247 10.50 16.32 7.67
C VAL A 247 9.26 16.40 8.59
N SER A 248 8.61 15.28 8.89
CA SER A 248 7.33 15.27 9.61
C SER A 248 7.49 15.28 11.14
N ILE A 249 8.54 14.64 11.68
CA ILE A 249 8.77 14.48 13.12
C ILE A 249 8.76 15.82 13.89
N PRO A 250 9.44 16.90 13.45
CA PRO A 250 9.44 18.16 14.18
C PRO A 250 8.04 18.72 14.46
N SER A 251 7.06 18.45 13.59
CA SER A 251 5.70 18.94 13.76
C SER A 251 4.95 18.33 14.96
N LEU A 252 5.45 17.23 15.53
CA LEU A 252 4.94 16.57 16.73
C LEU A 252 5.54 17.11 18.03
N TRP A 253 6.69 17.79 17.96
CA TRP A 253 7.45 18.30 19.11
C TRP A 253 7.33 19.82 19.24
N ARG A 254 6.12 20.38 19.14
CA ARG A 254 5.89 21.81 19.39
C ARG A 254 6.03 22.12 20.88
N GLY A 255 7.22 22.57 21.32
CA GLY A 255 7.43 23.13 22.66
C GLY A 255 8.43 22.41 23.57
N ALA A 256 9.11 21.36 23.11
CA ALA A 256 10.17 20.68 23.87
C ALA A 256 11.55 20.90 23.24
N ASP A 257 12.60 20.62 24.02
CA ASP A 257 14.02 20.77 23.68
C ASP A 257 14.34 20.45 22.21
N PRO A 258 14.98 21.36 21.45
CA PRO A 258 15.34 21.18 20.04
C PRO A 258 16.28 19.99 19.76
N SER A 259 16.89 19.38 20.77
CA SER A 259 17.73 18.18 20.62
C SER A 259 16.93 16.88 20.36
N GLY A 260 15.76 16.74 20.99
CA GLY A 260 14.89 15.56 20.91
C GLY A 260 14.44 15.16 19.50
N PRO A 261 13.92 16.08 18.65
CA PRO A 261 13.46 15.70 17.32
C PRO A 261 14.60 15.21 16.42
N ARG A 262 15.84 15.70 16.59
CA ARG A 262 16.98 15.32 15.73
C ARG A 262 17.37 13.86 15.89
N ALA A 263 17.41 13.36 17.12
CA ALA A 263 17.69 11.95 17.39
C ALA A 263 16.58 11.06 16.80
N ALA A 264 15.31 11.43 16.97
CA ALA A 264 14.18 10.69 16.41
C ALA A 264 14.18 10.70 14.87
N GLN A 265 14.49 11.83 14.24
CA GLN A 265 14.63 11.95 12.79
C GLN A 265 15.74 11.04 12.26
N ALA A 266 16.92 11.07 12.88
CA ALA A 266 18.06 10.23 12.50
C ALA A 266 17.76 8.74 12.70
N ALA A 267 17.13 8.37 13.81
CA ALA A 267 16.74 7.00 14.09
C ALA A 267 15.73 6.48 13.07
N ALA A 268 14.67 7.25 12.77
CA ALA A 268 13.69 6.86 11.76
C ALA A 268 14.34 6.71 10.38
N LEU A 269 15.20 7.65 9.97
CA LEU A 269 15.93 7.57 8.71
C LEU A 269 16.81 6.31 8.64
N ALA A 270 17.58 6.04 9.70
CA ALA A 270 18.47 4.88 9.78
C ALA A 270 17.71 3.55 9.75
N ILE A 271 16.62 3.42 10.51
CA ILE A 271 15.79 2.22 10.54
C ILE A 271 15.19 1.94 9.16
N ASN A 272 14.64 2.96 8.50
CA ASN A 272 14.04 2.79 7.17
C ASN A 272 15.09 2.48 6.09
N TRP A 273 16.30 3.05 6.19
CA TRP A 273 17.41 2.70 5.29
C TRP A 273 17.90 1.27 5.50
N ALA A 274 18.06 0.83 6.76
CA ALA A 274 18.39 -0.56 7.07
C ALA A 274 17.30 -1.51 6.59
N GLY A 275 16.03 -1.13 6.78
CA GLY A 275 14.90 -1.86 6.24
C GLY A 275 14.92 -1.97 4.71
N ALA A 276 15.17 -0.86 4.00
CA ALA A 276 15.31 -0.86 2.55
C ALA A 276 16.49 -1.73 2.09
N TRP A 277 17.59 -1.75 2.84
CA TRP A 277 18.73 -2.62 2.58
C TRP A 277 18.35 -4.10 2.64
N MET A 278 17.67 -4.52 3.71
CA MET A 278 17.21 -5.91 3.87
C MET A 278 16.25 -6.36 2.77
N SER A 279 15.57 -5.42 2.12
CA SER A 279 14.68 -5.73 1.00
C SER A 279 15.42 -6.21 -0.25
N GLY A 280 16.71 -5.90 -0.40
CA GLY A 280 17.51 -6.20 -1.61
C GLY A 280 17.02 -5.52 -2.90
N SER A 281 16.10 -4.55 -2.80
CA SER A 281 15.50 -3.88 -3.96
C SER A 281 16.42 -2.82 -4.55
N ARG A 282 16.94 -3.04 -5.76
CA ARG A 282 17.78 -2.05 -6.47
C ARG A 282 17.05 -0.73 -6.69
N THR A 283 15.76 -0.79 -7.03
CA THR A 283 14.91 0.40 -7.21
C THR A 283 14.78 1.18 -5.91
N ALA A 284 14.60 0.48 -4.77
CA ALA A 284 14.54 1.12 -3.47
C ALA A 284 15.82 1.88 -3.14
N PHE A 285 16.99 1.30 -3.44
CA PHE A 285 18.28 1.96 -3.24
C PHE A 285 18.40 3.25 -4.03
N VAL A 286 18.04 3.24 -5.31
CA VAL A 286 18.09 4.44 -6.16
C VAL A 286 17.13 5.51 -5.63
N CYS A 287 15.89 5.14 -5.31
CA CYS A 287 14.90 6.06 -4.74
C CYS A 287 15.36 6.65 -3.40
N GLY A 288 15.90 5.80 -2.51
CA GLY A 288 16.38 6.21 -1.20
C GLY A 288 17.59 7.14 -1.28
N ALA A 289 18.54 6.83 -2.17
CA ALA A 289 19.72 7.65 -2.40
C ALA A 289 19.33 9.03 -2.91
N LEU A 290 18.46 9.11 -3.93
CA LEU A 290 17.96 10.37 -4.47
C LEU A 290 17.20 11.17 -3.41
N GLY A 291 16.30 10.54 -2.66
CA GLY A 291 15.55 11.19 -1.59
C GLY A 291 16.44 11.74 -0.47
N THR A 292 17.47 10.99 -0.09
CA THR A 292 18.43 11.42 0.94
C THR A 292 19.33 12.54 0.43
N LEU A 293 19.79 12.49 -0.83
CA LEU A 293 20.57 13.57 -1.44
C LEU A 293 19.78 14.88 -1.52
N LEU A 294 18.51 14.82 -1.93
CA LEU A 294 17.63 15.99 -1.95
C LEU A 294 17.41 16.56 -0.55
N LEU A 295 17.23 15.70 0.45
CA LEU A 295 17.11 16.12 1.85
C LEU A 295 18.36 16.85 2.34
N VAL A 296 19.55 16.29 2.08
CA VAL A 296 20.83 16.91 2.43
C VAL A 296 21.01 18.24 1.70
N TYR A 297 20.68 18.29 0.41
CA TYR A 297 20.75 19.52 -0.38
C TYR A 297 19.86 20.63 0.21
N GLU A 298 18.61 20.33 0.56
CA GLU A 298 17.70 21.32 1.15
C GLU A 298 18.14 21.74 2.56
N LEU A 299 18.72 20.85 3.37
CA LEU A 299 19.30 21.20 4.67
C LEU A 299 20.47 22.17 4.52
N LEU A 300 21.39 21.91 3.58
CA LEU A 300 22.52 22.79 3.29
C LEU A 300 22.05 24.15 2.75
N ARG A 301 21.04 24.14 1.87
CA ARG A 301 20.44 25.36 1.30
C ARG A 301 19.77 26.21 2.39
N ALA A 302 19.04 25.58 3.31
CA ALA A 302 18.39 26.26 4.43
C ALA A 302 19.42 26.90 5.36
N SER A 303 20.50 26.19 5.72
CA SER A 303 21.58 26.73 6.56
C SER A 303 22.18 28.01 5.97
N ARG A 304 22.46 28.01 4.66
CA ARG A 304 23.03 29.19 3.97
C ARG A 304 22.11 30.41 3.97
N ARG A 305 20.78 30.21 3.97
CA ARG A 305 19.82 31.34 4.04
C ARG A 305 19.83 31.97 5.42
N THR A 306 19.81 31.16 6.47
CA THR A 306 19.88 31.64 7.85
C THR A 306 21.16 32.42 8.12
N ASP A 307 22.30 31.95 7.59
CA ASP A 307 23.60 32.62 7.73
C ASP A 307 23.64 33.96 6.98
N ALA A 308 22.93 34.10 5.86
CA ALA A 308 22.84 35.34 5.10
C ALA A 308 21.94 36.36 5.79
N GLU A 309 20.76 35.95 6.27
CA GLU A 309 19.84 36.80 7.02
C GLU A 309 20.47 37.36 8.31
N ALA A 310 21.26 36.54 9.01
CA ALA A 310 21.98 36.98 10.21
C ALA A 310 23.03 38.07 9.94
N ARG A 311 23.64 38.07 8.74
CA ARG A 311 24.65 39.07 8.33
C ARG A 311 24.03 40.40 7.89
N ASP A 312 22.83 40.38 7.32
CA ASP A 312 22.13 41.61 6.92
C ASP A 312 21.50 42.35 8.12
N THR A 313 21.33 41.67 9.26
CA THR A 313 20.80 42.26 10.51
C THR A 313 21.86 42.80 11.48
N SER A 314 23.15 42.65 11.17
CA SER A 314 24.30 43.09 11.98
C SER A 314 25.01 44.28 11.36
#